data_AF-A0A8H7RVA4-F1
#
_entry.id   AF-A0A8H7RVA4-F1
#
_cell.length_a   1.000
_cell.length_b   1.000
_cell.length_c   1.000
_cell.angle_alpha   90.00
_cell.angle_beta   90.00
_cell.angle_gamma   90.00
#
_symmetry.space_group_name_H-M   'P 1'
#
loop_
_entity.id
_entity.type
_entity.pdbx_description
1 polymer ?
#
loop_
_entity_poly.entity_id
_entity_poly.type
_entity_poly.pdbx_seq_one_letter_code
_entity_poly.pdbx_strand_id
1 'polypeptide(L)'
;METTTRQKKKPNVTMNYQEDEDEEYIETDEELEYSEEEYIDDADEPVDKSEIAWLLQDTEYANKSSTERALDVVQSYWEMLQPLLKIIYIMVVLLALGSTLMIITARNKNGYCNSENVIEKETTLSKSPIEKFLSLSTSCIPCPDHGNCMHGDLHCLGLYKRRHALYNPFGILPVADECIQDSAIGRAVYRAEKRIKNALAYRQGQHVCDYVLRFGTDEGLAMVHTKASDVRQVVEERYRTQSKWTKEKLDQVLDSAFISLATDPKIHYWEIDGESYFGTERASFSTYCTIRILAGIPILSFGWYNHMWHTKVRKETDAKVSQVITQLKEQFEKHLSDPNHIDRGLPVSKLRVSLTDVNKPGSVDEWKRIAHGVQSHPQIRRSFQEVAGEPSEYWELAH
;
A
#
# COMPACT_ATOMS: atom_id res chain seq x y z
N MET A 1 14.09 -3.03 46.27
CA MET A 1 14.79 -1.92 45.57
C MET A 1 15.87 -2.55 44.73
N GLU A 2 15.53 -2.91 43.49
CA GLU A 2 16.47 -3.48 42.53
C GLU A 2 16.42 -2.63 41.27
N THR A 3 17.54 -1.96 41.01
CA THR A 3 17.79 -1.15 39.83
C THR A 3 18.31 -2.03 38.71
N THR A 4 17.49 -2.27 37.69
CA THR A 4 17.89 -3.06 36.52
C THR A 4 18.31 -2.15 35.37
N THR A 5 19.48 -2.47 34.84
CA THR A 5 20.36 -1.69 33.99
C THR A 5 19.87 -1.61 32.54
N ARG A 6 19.90 -0.40 31.99
CA ARG A 6 19.44 -0.04 30.63
C ARG A 6 20.50 -0.38 29.58
N GLN A 7 20.28 -1.40 28.75
CA GLN A 7 21.12 -1.66 27.57
C GLN A 7 20.69 -0.79 26.37
N LYS A 8 21.66 -0.07 25.79
CA LYS A 8 21.52 0.74 24.57
C LYS A 8 21.49 -0.16 23.34
N LYS A 9 20.41 -0.09 22.55
CA LYS A 9 20.25 -0.75 21.25
C LYS A 9 20.71 0.19 20.13
N LYS A 10 21.52 -0.33 19.20
CA LYS A 10 22.10 0.35 18.02
C LYS A 10 21.02 0.72 16.98
N PRO A 11 21.26 1.72 16.11
CA PRO A 11 20.27 2.21 15.15
C PRO A 11 20.02 1.20 14.03
N ASN A 12 18.75 1.09 13.68
CA ASN A 12 18.20 0.25 12.61
C ASN A 12 18.31 1.00 11.29
N VAL A 13 18.92 0.37 10.28
CA VAL A 13 19.03 0.91 8.92
C VAL A 13 17.67 0.76 8.24
N THR A 14 17.01 1.89 8.00
CA THR A 14 15.74 1.98 7.28
C THR A 14 16.02 1.78 5.79
N MET A 15 15.74 0.59 5.25
CA MET A 15 15.61 0.43 3.80
C MET A 15 14.28 1.02 3.36
N ASN A 16 14.36 2.18 2.71
CA ASN A 16 13.27 2.86 2.05
C ASN A 16 13.15 2.28 0.63
N TYR A 17 12.15 1.45 0.36
CA TYR A 17 11.79 1.07 -1.00
C TYR A 17 10.84 2.15 -1.54
N GLN A 18 11.39 3.02 -2.38
CA GLN A 18 10.61 3.86 -3.30
C GLN A 18 10.25 3.01 -4.52
N GLU A 19 8.94 2.83 -4.72
CA GLU A 19 8.35 2.35 -5.96
C GLU A 19 8.29 3.50 -6.98
N ASP A 20 8.57 3.13 -8.23
CA ASP A 20 8.11 3.70 -9.50
C ASP A 20 8.68 5.05 -9.96
N GLU A 21 9.46 5.01 -11.05
CA GLU A 21 9.43 5.98 -12.16
C GLU A 21 10.28 5.45 -13.34
N ASP A 22 9.58 5.08 -14.42
CA ASP A 22 9.89 5.27 -15.85
C ASP A 22 11.26 4.80 -16.41
N GLU A 23 11.29 3.59 -17.00
CA GLU A 23 12.35 3.18 -17.93
C GLU A 23 12.08 3.71 -19.35
N GLU A 24 12.77 4.80 -19.65
CA GLU A 24 12.96 5.44 -20.95
C GLU A 24 13.85 4.56 -21.86
N TYR A 25 13.44 4.43 -23.13
CA TYR A 25 14.18 3.72 -24.17
C TYR A 25 15.55 4.40 -24.42
N ILE A 26 16.65 3.68 -24.17
CA ILE A 26 18.00 4.09 -24.59
C ILE A 26 18.25 3.49 -25.98
N GLU A 27 18.28 4.37 -26.97
CA GLU A 27 18.79 4.11 -28.32
C GLU A 27 20.33 4.02 -28.21
N THR A 28 20.89 2.83 -28.45
CA THR A 28 22.35 2.62 -28.41
C THR A 28 22.98 3.02 -29.73
N ASP A 29 23.91 3.97 -29.63
CA ASP A 29 24.81 4.46 -30.65
C ASP A 29 25.61 3.33 -31.35
N GLU A 30 25.56 3.32 -32.69
CA GLU A 30 26.53 2.65 -33.55
C GLU A 30 27.65 3.66 -33.89
N GLU A 31 28.82 3.51 -33.27
CA GLU A 31 30.06 4.17 -33.70
C GLU A 31 31.08 3.16 -34.25
N LEU A 32 31.44 3.42 -35.52
CA LEU A 32 32.79 3.49 -36.07
C LEU A 32 33.71 2.26 -36.01
N GLU A 33 33.97 1.70 -37.20
CA GLU A 33 35.32 1.24 -37.52
C GLU A 33 35.76 1.77 -38.89
N TYR A 34 36.81 2.58 -38.85
CA TYR A 34 37.47 3.31 -39.93
C TYR A 34 38.66 2.45 -40.41
N SER A 35 38.82 2.23 -41.71
CA SER A 35 40.13 1.84 -42.25
C SER A 35 40.41 2.60 -43.54
N GLU A 36 41.38 3.51 -43.43
CA GLU A 36 42.06 4.20 -44.52
C GLU A 36 42.66 3.21 -45.50
N GLU A 37 42.39 3.38 -46.80
CA GLU A 37 43.25 2.84 -47.86
C GLU A 37 43.88 4.00 -48.62
N GLU A 38 45.21 4.03 -48.47
CA GLU A 38 46.17 5.01 -48.94
C GLU A 38 46.47 4.76 -50.43
N TYR A 39 46.42 5.83 -51.21
CA TYR A 39 46.88 5.89 -52.60
C TYR A 39 48.40 5.74 -52.64
N ILE A 40 48.91 4.70 -53.30
CA ILE A 40 50.27 4.65 -53.82
C ILE A 40 50.18 4.57 -55.35
N ASP A 41 50.46 5.71 -55.95
CA ASP A 41 50.80 5.90 -57.36
C ASP A 41 52.31 5.64 -57.46
N ASP A 42 52.74 4.64 -58.22
CA ASP A 42 54.07 4.64 -58.85
C ASP A 42 54.18 3.55 -59.92
N ALA A 43 54.88 3.96 -60.98
CA ALA A 43 55.14 3.27 -62.21
C ALA A 43 55.88 1.94 -62.04
N ASP A 44 55.66 0.98 -62.95
CA ASP A 44 56.70 0.53 -63.87
C ASP A 44 56.24 -0.63 -64.78
N GLU A 45 56.59 -0.46 -66.05
CA GLU A 45 56.85 -1.44 -67.11
C GLU A 45 55.87 -2.62 -67.36
N PRO A 46 55.27 -2.71 -68.56
CA PRO A 46 54.56 -3.91 -68.98
C PRO A 46 55.56 -5.06 -69.24
N VAL A 47 55.75 -5.93 -68.24
CA VAL A 47 56.35 -7.24 -68.45
C VAL A 47 55.47 -8.01 -69.44
N ASP A 48 56.11 -8.54 -70.49
CA ASP A 48 55.47 -9.24 -71.60
C ASP A 48 54.64 -10.44 -71.10
N LYS A 49 53.32 -10.29 -71.17
CA LYS A 49 52.33 -11.29 -70.72
C LYS A 49 52.47 -12.63 -71.46
N SER A 50 53.24 -12.69 -72.54
CA SER A 50 53.49 -13.94 -73.26
C SER A 50 54.50 -14.86 -72.54
N GLU A 51 55.44 -14.34 -71.74
CA GLU A 51 56.43 -15.17 -71.02
C GLU A 51 55.85 -15.78 -69.73
N ILE A 52 54.93 -15.07 -69.07
CA ILE A 52 54.24 -15.56 -67.85
C ILE A 52 53.23 -16.68 -68.16
N ALA A 53 52.62 -16.67 -69.35
CA ALA A 53 51.66 -17.69 -69.76
C ALA A 53 52.29 -19.09 -69.94
N TRP A 54 53.52 -19.16 -70.44
CA TRP A 54 54.24 -20.44 -70.60
C TRP A 54 54.72 -21.01 -69.26
N LEU A 55 55.14 -20.16 -68.31
CA LEU A 55 55.54 -20.60 -66.97
C LEU A 55 54.35 -21.10 -66.13
N LEU A 56 53.16 -20.50 -66.28
CA LEU A 56 51.93 -20.99 -65.65
C LEU A 56 51.49 -22.35 -66.22
N GLN A 57 51.61 -22.54 -67.53
CA GLN A 57 51.21 -23.80 -68.17
C GLN A 57 52.12 -24.98 -67.79
N ASP A 58 53.43 -24.75 -67.62
CA ASP A 58 54.36 -25.81 -67.18
C ASP A 58 54.19 -26.17 -65.68
N THR A 59 53.79 -25.22 -64.83
CA THR A 59 53.43 -25.55 -63.43
C THR A 59 52.11 -26.30 -63.29
N GLU A 60 51.16 -26.09 -64.21
CA GLU A 60 49.86 -26.76 -64.20
C GLU A 60 49.97 -28.24 -64.62
N TYR A 61 50.81 -28.55 -65.62
CA TYR A 61 51.04 -29.95 -66.05
C TYR A 61 51.90 -30.75 -65.04
N ALA A 62 52.86 -30.11 -64.36
CA ALA A 62 53.66 -30.78 -63.33
C ALA A 62 52.83 -31.06 -62.05
N ASN A 63 51.96 -30.13 -61.64
CA ASN A 63 51.13 -30.32 -60.44
C ASN A 63 49.91 -31.23 -60.65
N LYS A 64 49.29 -31.26 -61.84
CA LYS A 64 48.12 -32.14 -62.10
C LYS A 64 48.43 -33.62 -61.90
N SER A 65 49.60 -34.08 -62.33
CA SER A 65 49.93 -35.52 -62.29
C SER A 65 50.20 -36.05 -60.87
N SER A 66 50.59 -35.18 -59.93
CA SER A 66 50.84 -35.54 -58.52
C SER A 66 49.60 -35.36 -57.65
N THR A 67 48.80 -34.33 -57.89
CA THR A 67 47.59 -34.07 -57.09
C THR A 67 46.42 -34.96 -57.49
N GLU A 68 46.25 -35.30 -58.77
CA GLU A 68 45.20 -36.24 -59.21
C GLU A 68 45.45 -37.65 -58.67
N ARG A 69 46.70 -38.12 -58.61
CA ARG A 69 47.02 -39.41 -57.98
C ARG A 69 46.84 -39.39 -56.45
N ALA A 70 47.10 -38.26 -55.79
CA ALA A 70 46.83 -38.11 -54.36
C ALA A 70 45.32 -38.05 -54.08
N LEU A 71 44.55 -37.39 -54.95
CA LEU A 71 43.09 -37.32 -54.87
C LEU A 71 42.42 -38.68 -55.11
N ASP A 72 42.87 -39.47 -56.08
CA ASP A 72 42.33 -40.82 -56.31
C ASP A 72 42.60 -41.75 -55.12
N VAL A 73 43.79 -41.64 -54.50
CA VAL A 73 44.12 -42.40 -53.29
C VAL A 73 43.26 -41.93 -52.12
N VAL A 74 43.09 -40.62 -51.92
CA VAL A 74 42.22 -40.07 -50.86
C VAL A 74 40.76 -40.42 -51.08
N GLN A 75 40.28 -40.41 -52.33
CA GLN A 75 38.90 -40.75 -52.70
C GLN A 75 38.63 -42.24 -52.48
N SER A 76 39.60 -43.11 -52.81
CA SER A 76 39.58 -44.53 -52.47
C SER A 76 39.50 -44.76 -50.95
N TYR A 77 40.28 -44.04 -50.15
CA TYR A 77 40.20 -44.12 -48.70
C TYR A 77 38.87 -43.57 -48.16
N TRP A 78 38.31 -42.53 -48.78
CA TRP A 78 37.03 -41.93 -48.38
C TRP A 78 35.84 -42.89 -48.58
N GLU A 79 35.80 -43.62 -49.70
CA GLU A 79 34.77 -44.64 -49.94
C GLU A 79 34.83 -45.78 -48.92
N MET A 80 36.03 -46.12 -48.41
CA MET A 80 36.20 -47.11 -47.34
C MET A 80 35.91 -46.52 -45.94
N LEU A 81 36.17 -45.23 -45.71
CA LEU A 81 35.98 -44.56 -44.42
C LEU A 81 34.51 -44.24 -44.14
N GLN A 82 33.73 -43.89 -45.17
CA GLN A 82 32.32 -43.52 -45.03
C GLN A 82 31.44 -44.60 -44.34
N PRO A 83 31.51 -45.91 -44.67
CA PRO A 83 30.75 -46.92 -43.94
C PRO A 83 31.24 -47.09 -42.50
N LEU A 84 32.55 -46.97 -42.24
CA LEU A 84 33.10 -47.03 -40.88
C LEU A 84 32.59 -45.88 -40.01
N LEU A 85 32.58 -44.65 -40.53
CA LEU A 85 32.01 -43.48 -39.85
C LEU A 85 30.52 -43.65 -39.57
N LYS A 86 29.75 -44.23 -40.52
CA LYS A 86 28.32 -44.55 -40.30
C LYS A 86 28.14 -45.57 -39.18
N ILE A 87 28.96 -46.63 -39.14
CA ILE A 87 28.90 -47.65 -38.07
C ILE A 87 29.25 -47.02 -36.72
N ILE A 88 30.32 -46.22 -36.64
CA ILE A 88 30.72 -45.52 -35.41
C ILE A 88 29.60 -44.59 -34.95
N TYR A 89 29.01 -43.81 -35.85
CA TYR A 89 27.88 -42.93 -35.54
C TYR A 89 26.68 -43.72 -34.99
N ILE A 90 26.29 -44.82 -35.63
CA ILE A 90 25.21 -45.69 -35.15
C ILE A 90 25.54 -46.25 -33.76
N MET A 91 26.77 -46.70 -33.51
CA MET A 91 27.20 -47.19 -32.20
C MET A 91 27.14 -46.10 -31.13
N VAL A 92 27.57 -44.88 -31.43
CA VAL A 92 27.48 -43.72 -30.52
C VAL A 92 26.02 -43.38 -30.22
N VAL A 93 25.16 -43.37 -31.24
CA VAL A 93 23.71 -43.13 -31.06
C VAL A 93 23.08 -44.24 -30.21
N LEU A 94 23.42 -45.51 -30.44
CA LEU A 94 22.93 -46.62 -29.63
C LEU A 94 23.43 -46.57 -28.18
N LEU A 95 24.68 -46.15 -27.94
CA LEU A 95 25.21 -45.92 -26.59
C LEU A 95 24.51 -44.75 -25.89
N ALA A 96 24.23 -43.66 -26.61
CA ALA A 96 23.47 -42.53 -26.08
C ALA A 96 22.02 -42.91 -25.75
N LEU A 97 21.35 -43.68 -26.62
CA LEU A 97 20.02 -44.21 -26.35
C LEU A 97 20.02 -45.22 -25.19
N GLY A 98 21.00 -46.12 -25.12
CA GLY A 98 21.13 -47.08 -24.03
C GLY A 98 21.38 -46.40 -22.67
N SER A 99 22.24 -45.39 -22.64
CA SER A 99 22.52 -44.64 -21.41
C SER A 99 21.32 -43.83 -20.92
N THR A 100 20.60 -43.15 -21.83
CA THR A 100 19.35 -42.44 -21.48
C THR A 100 18.27 -43.40 -20.96
N LEU A 101 18.12 -44.59 -21.55
CA LEU A 101 17.18 -45.61 -21.09
C LEU A 101 17.56 -46.15 -19.70
N MET A 102 18.85 -46.35 -19.42
CA MET A 102 19.33 -46.68 -18.08
C MET A 102 19.00 -45.58 -17.06
N ILE A 103 19.20 -44.31 -17.41
CA ILE A 103 18.88 -43.17 -16.53
C ILE A 103 17.38 -43.11 -16.21
N ILE A 104 16.52 -43.25 -17.23
CA ILE A 104 15.06 -43.26 -17.06
C ILE A 104 14.63 -44.42 -16.15
N THR A 105 15.15 -45.62 -16.39
CA THR A 105 14.79 -46.80 -15.59
C THR A 105 15.32 -46.72 -14.17
N ALA A 106 16.49 -46.12 -13.94
CA ALA A 106 17.01 -45.83 -12.61
C ALA A 106 16.12 -44.82 -11.86
N ARG A 107 15.69 -43.74 -12.53
CA ARG A 107 14.80 -42.73 -11.92
C ARG A 107 13.44 -43.32 -11.52
N ASN A 108 12.82 -44.11 -12.40
CA ASN A 108 11.53 -44.75 -12.12
C ASN A 108 11.60 -45.74 -10.94
N LYS A 109 12.76 -46.34 -10.69
CA LYS A 109 12.96 -47.25 -9.55
C LYS A 109 13.25 -46.50 -8.25
N ASN A 110 13.87 -45.33 -8.32
CA ASN A 110 14.44 -44.65 -7.17
C ASN A 110 13.47 -43.65 -6.50
N GLY A 111 12.55 -43.03 -7.25
CA GLY A 111 11.53 -42.13 -6.69
C GLY A 111 12.08 -41.02 -5.77
N TYR A 112 11.20 -40.29 -5.08
CA TYR A 112 11.56 -39.40 -3.98
C TYR A 112 11.65 -40.15 -2.64
N CYS A 113 12.61 -39.78 -1.79
CA CYS A 113 12.73 -40.32 -0.44
C CYS A 113 11.51 -39.89 0.42
N ASN A 114 10.95 -40.81 1.21
CA ASN A 114 9.82 -40.50 2.10
C ASN A 114 10.21 -39.46 3.17
N SER A 115 9.40 -38.40 3.29
CA SER A 115 9.62 -37.28 4.22
C SER A 115 9.53 -37.69 5.71
N GLU A 116 8.66 -38.64 6.05
CA GLU A 116 8.45 -39.14 7.42
C GLU A 116 9.74 -39.71 8.07
N ASN A 117 10.63 -40.30 7.27
CA ASN A 117 11.85 -40.93 7.78
C ASN A 117 13.01 -39.95 8.02
N VAL A 118 12.88 -38.70 7.60
CA VAL A 118 13.94 -37.67 7.73
C VAL A 118 13.85 -36.97 9.09
N ILE A 119 12.63 -36.74 9.60
CA ILE A 119 12.39 -36.03 10.87
C ILE A 119 12.90 -36.84 12.08
N GLU A 120 12.83 -38.18 12.04
CA GLU A 120 13.39 -39.04 13.09
C GLU A 120 14.93 -39.11 13.07
N LYS A 121 15.58 -38.80 11.94
CA LYS A 121 17.05 -38.86 11.81
C LYS A 121 17.77 -37.56 12.08
N GLU A 122 17.08 -36.41 12.07
CA GLU A 122 17.72 -35.12 12.41
C GLU A 122 17.88 -34.90 13.93
N THR A 123 17.13 -35.63 14.76
CA THR A 123 17.30 -35.59 16.23
C THR A 123 18.45 -36.46 16.72
N THR A 124 19.07 -37.28 15.87
CA THR A 124 20.25 -38.07 16.23
C THR A 124 21.38 -37.86 15.23
N LEU A 125 22.49 -37.31 15.74
CA LEU A 125 23.81 -37.18 15.11
C LEU A 125 24.08 -35.88 14.31
N SER A 126 24.72 -34.97 15.06
CA SER A 126 25.98 -34.33 14.66
C SER A 126 26.90 -35.32 13.93
N LYS A 127 26.76 -35.40 12.60
CA LYS A 127 27.70 -36.07 11.71
C LYS A 127 28.27 -35.05 10.75
N SER A 128 29.59 -35.15 10.58
CA SER A 128 30.43 -34.21 9.84
C SER A 128 29.94 -34.01 8.40
N PRO A 129 30.19 -32.83 7.78
CA PRO A 129 29.78 -32.53 6.41
C PRO A 129 30.36 -33.51 5.36
N ILE A 130 31.39 -34.27 5.71
CA ILE A 130 32.07 -35.22 4.83
C ILE A 130 31.33 -36.57 4.78
N GLU A 131 30.67 -37.01 5.88
CA GLU A 131 29.87 -38.23 5.86
C GLU A 131 28.54 -38.06 5.09
N LYS A 132 27.97 -36.84 5.04
CA LYS A 132 26.76 -36.55 4.23
C LYS A 132 26.98 -36.74 2.73
N PHE A 133 28.21 -36.50 2.24
CA PHE A 133 28.57 -36.70 0.83
C PHE A 133 28.83 -38.17 0.48
N LEU A 134 29.22 -39.00 1.47
CA LEU A 134 29.52 -40.42 1.28
C LEU A 134 28.35 -41.34 1.64
N SER A 135 27.32 -40.85 2.34
CA SER A 135 26.04 -41.55 2.53
C SER A 135 25.10 -41.47 1.31
N LEU A 136 25.65 -41.19 0.12
CA LEU A 136 24.96 -41.15 -1.19
C LEU A 136 24.46 -42.53 -1.67
N SER A 137 24.20 -43.47 -0.76
CA SER A 137 23.67 -44.80 -1.02
C SER A 137 22.22 -44.97 -0.59
N THR A 138 21.48 -43.88 -0.37
CA THR A 138 20.02 -43.94 -0.45
C THR A 138 19.63 -43.86 -1.91
N SER A 139 19.15 -44.98 -2.46
CA SER A 139 18.64 -45.14 -3.83
C SER A 139 17.40 -44.29 -4.13
N CYS A 140 17.27 -43.08 -3.58
CA CYS A 140 16.12 -42.20 -3.76
C CYS A 140 16.56 -40.74 -3.88
N ILE A 141 15.75 -39.95 -4.59
CA ILE A 141 15.96 -38.52 -4.80
C ILE A 141 15.57 -37.79 -3.51
N PRO A 142 16.43 -36.90 -2.96
CA PRO A 142 16.10 -36.16 -1.74
C PRO A 142 14.81 -35.35 -1.94
N CYS A 143 13.98 -35.29 -0.90
CA CYS A 143 12.77 -34.48 -0.93
C CYS A 143 13.16 -32.99 -0.90
N PRO A 144 12.67 -32.17 -1.84
CA PRO A 144 12.95 -30.74 -1.85
C PRO A 144 12.24 -30.02 -0.70
N ASP A 145 12.73 -28.83 -0.36
CA ASP A 145 12.09 -27.94 0.61
C ASP A 145 10.65 -27.64 0.20
N HIS A 146 9.76 -27.55 1.19
CA HIS A 146 8.32 -27.35 1.00
C HIS A 146 7.61 -28.42 0.16
N GLY A 147 8.26 -29.56 -0.09
CA GLY A 147 7.68 -30.77 -0.65
C GLY A 147 7.28 -31.76 0.45
N ASN A 148 6.17 -32.47 0.22
CA ASN A 148 5.81 -33.68 0.94
C ASN A 148 6.02 -34.87 -0.01
N CYS A 149 7.01 -35.71 0.28
CA CYS A 149 7.35 -36.86 -0.53
C CYS A 149 6.82 -38.14 0.10
N MET A 150 5.93 -38.85 -0.60
CA MET A 150 5.37 -40.12 -0.14
C MET A 150 5.35 -41.13 -1.29
N HIS A 151 5.78 -42.36 -1.02
CA HIS A 151 5.77 -43.47 -1.98
C HIS A 151 6.53 -43.18 -3.28
N GLY A 152 7.57 -42.35 -3.23
CA GLY A 152 8.33 -41.99 -4.41
C GLY A 152 7.76 -40.80 -5.21
N ASP A 153 6.61 -40.26 -4.82
CA ASP A 153 5.98 -39.11 -5.45
C ASP A 153 6.20 -37.81 -4.65
N LEU A 154 6.39 -36.70 -5.38
CA LEU A 154 6.53 -35.35 -4.82
C LEU A 154 5.21 -34.60 -4.89
N HIS A 155 4.67 -34.26 -3.72
CA HIS A 155 3.53 -33.34 -3.57
C HIS A 155 3.99 -32.04 -2.93
N CYS A 156 4.00 -30.93 -3.67
CA CYS A 156 4.30 -29.63 -3.08
C CYS A 156 3.20 -29.19 -2.10
N LEU A 157 3.60 -28.52 -1.00
CA LEU A 157 2.66 -27.86 -0.09
C LEU A 157 1.79 -26.86 -0.87
N GLY A 158 0.54 -26.63 -0.47
CA GLY A 158 -0.49 -25.99 -1.31
C GLY A 158 -0.17 -24.63 -1.93
N LEU A 159 0.75 -23.84 -1.33
CA LEU A 159 1.21 -22.56 -1.88
C LEU A 159 2.26 -22.69 -2.99
N TYR A 160 2.85 -23.87 -3.11
CA TYR A 160 3.99 -24.17 -3.96
C TYR A 160 3.54 -25.04 -5.13
N LYS A 161 4.16 -24.80 -6.28
CA LYS A 161 3.98 -25.62 -7.47
C LYS A 161 5.29 -26.31 -7.80
N ARG A 162 5.17 -27.56 -8.23
CA ARG A 162 6.30 -28.32 -8.77
C ARG A 162 6.81 -27.63 -10.02
N ARG A 163 8.08 -27.27 -10.03
CA ARG A 163 8.79 -26.73 -11.18
C ARG A 163 10.00 -27.59 -11.48
N HIS A 164 10.12 -28.01 -12.73
CA HIS A 164 11.32 -28.68 -13.21
C HIS A 164 12.44 -27.67 -13.43
N ALA A 165 13.68 -28.08 -13.15
CA ALA A 165 14.85 -27.28 -13.48
C ALA A 165 14.93 -27.06 -15.00
N LEU A 166 15.45 -25.90 -15.43
CA LEU A 166 15.51 -25.53 -16.85
C LEU A 166 16.30 -26.54 -17.71
N TYR A 167 17.32 -27.19 -17.13
CA TYR A 167 18.10 -28.24 -17.78
C TYR A 167 17.44 -29.63 -17.73
N ASN A 168 16.30 -29.78 -17.04
CA ASN A 168 15.57 -31.04 -16.91
C ASN A 168 14.06 -30.86 -17.20
N PRO A 169 13.66 -30.28 -18.35
CA PRO A 169 12.27 -29.87 -18.61
C PRO A 169 11.27 -31.03 -18.60
N PHE A 170 11.74 -32.25 -18.88
CA PHE A 170 10.94 -33.47 -18.90
C PHE A 170 11.07 -34.31 -17.63
N GLY A 171 11.84 -33.86 -16.63
CA GLY A 171 12.04 -34.62 -15.40
C GLY A 171 12.69 -35.99 -15.64
N ILE A 172 13.60 -36.11 -16.61
CA ILE A 172 14.28 -37.36 -16.97
C ILE A 172 15.52 -37.58 -16.09
N LEU A 173 16.28 -36.52 -15.85
CA LEU A 173 17.50 -36.60 -15.04
C LEU A 173 17.12 -36.87 -13.57
N PRO A 174 17.90 -37.64 -12.80
CA PRO A 174 17.63 -37.98 -11.40
C PRO A 174 17.97 -36.81 -10.47
N VAL A 175 17.53 -35.61 -10.83
CA VAL A 175 17.65 -34.40 -10.02
C VAL A 175 16.30 -34.10 -9.40
N ALA A 176 16.33 -33.61 -8.16
CA ALA A 176 15.12 -33.19 -7.45
C ALA A 176 14.46 -32.03 -8.19
N ASP A 177 13.15 -32.11 -8.35
CA ASP A 177 12.36 -30.96 -8.76
C ASP A 177 12.24 -29.98 -7.59
N GLU A 178 11.93 -28.72 -7.89
CA GLU A 178 11.78 -27.69 -6.87
C GLU A 178 10.30 -27.38 -6.65
N CYS A 179 9.91 -27.19 -5.39
CA CYS A 179 8.61 -26.63 -5.05
C CYS A 179 8.76 -25.11 -4.95
N ILE A 180 8.36 -24.39 -6.00
CA ILE A 180 8.48 -22.93 -6.06
C ILE A 180 7.14 -22.30 -5.71
N GLN A 181 7.17 -21.26 -4.89
CA GLN A 181 5.97 -20.53 -4.51
C GLN A 181 5.34 -19.91 -5.77
N ASP A 182 4.07 -20.22 -6.03
CA ASP A 182 3.37 -19.62 -7.15
C ASP A 182 3.17 -18.13 -6.86
N SER A 183 3.76 -17.25 -7.67
CA SER A 183 3.67 -15.80 -7.48
C SER A 183 2.23 -15.31 -7.48
N ALA A 184 1.31 -15.97 -8.19
CA ALA A 184 -0.11 -15.65 -8.15
C ALA A 184 -0.74 -16.01 -6.80
N ILE A 185 -0.34 -17.13 -6.20
CA ILE A 185 -0.82 -17.57 -4.88
C ILE A 185 -0.17 -16.70 -3.78
N GLY A 186 1.11 -16.37 -3.90
CA GLY A 186 1.79 -15.44 -2.97
C GLY A 186 1.11 -14.06 -2.94
N ARG A 187 0.81 -13.48 -4.10
CA ARG A 187 0.04 -12.22 -4.19
C ARG A 187 -1.36 -12.35 -3.58
N ALA A 188 -1.98 -13.52 -3.72
CA ALA A 188 -3.27 -13.83 -3.14
C ALA A 188 -3.24 -13.87 -1.60
N VAL A 189 -2.25 -14.55 -1.02
CA VAL A 189 -2.00 -14.59 0.43
C VAL A 189 -1.76 -13.18 0.96
N TYR A 190 -0.89 -12.40 0.32
CA TYR A 190 -0.62 -11.02 0.73
C TYR A 190 -1.89 -10.14 0.71
N ARG A 191 -2.74 -10.27 -0.32
CA ARG A 191 -4.02 -9.55 -0.38
C ARG A 191 -4.98 -10.00 0.72
N ALA A 192 -5.03 -11.30 1.01
CA ALA A 192 -5.87 -11.84 2.07
C ALA A 192 -5.42 -11.32 3.44
N GLU A 193 -4.11 -11.36 3.70
CA GLU A 193 -3.48 -10.81 4.90
C GLU A 193 -3.80 -9.32 5.08
N LYS A 194 -3.61 -8.50 4.02
CA LYS A 194 -3.96 -7.07 4.05
C LYS A 194 -5.44 -6.85 4.37
N ARG A 195 -6.34 -7.69 3.85
CA ARG A 195 -7.77 -7.62 4.15
C ARG A 195 -8.08 -7.99 5.60
N ILE A 196 -7.45 -9.03 6.12
CA ILE A 196 -7.56 -9.45 7.53
C ILE A 196 -7.09 -8.30 8.44
N LYS A 197 -5.91 -7.71 8.18
CA LYS A 197 -5.39 -6.55 8.92
C LYS A 197 -6.35 -5.36 8.89
N ASN A 198 -6.91 -5.05 7.73
CA ASN A 198 -7.89 -3.97 7.61
C ASN A 198 -9.20 -4.26 8.36
N ALA A 199 -9.66 -5.52 8.36
CA ALA A 199 -10.84 -5.93 9.12
C ALA A 199 -10.61 -5.80 10.63
N LEU A 200 -9.45 -6.24 11.12
CA LEU A 200 -9.05 -6.07 12.53
C LEU A 200 -8.94 -4.58 12.88
N ALA A 201 -8.28 -3.79 12.05
CA ALA A 201 -8.12 -2.35 12.29
C ALA A 201 -9.46 -1.62 12.30
N TYR A 202 -10.39 -2.04 11.43
CA TYR A 202 -11.74 -1.51 11.41
C TYR A 202 -12.51 -1.84 12.70
N ARG A 203 -12.41 -3.08 13.20
CA ARG A 203 -13.03 -3.47 14.49
C ARG A 203 -12.44 -2.69 15.66
N GLN A 204 -11.11 -2.53 15.70
CA GLN A 204 -10.44 -1.69 16.70
C GLN A 204 -10.94 -0.24 16.62
N GLY A 205 -11.04 0.33 15.40
CA GLY A 205 -11.53 1.69 15.20
C GLY A 205 -13.00 1.89 15.59
N GLN A 206 -13.86 0.88 15.38
CA GLN A 206 -15.24 0.92 15.86
C GLN A 206 -15.33 0.96 17.39
N HIS A 207 -14.52 0.16 18.07
CA HIS A 207 -14.48 0.14 19.54
C HIS A 207 -13.94 1.45 20.12
N VAL A 208 -12.83 1.95 19.58
CA VAL A 208 -12.29 3.28 19.94
C VAL A 208 -13.35 4.36 19.71
N CYS A 209 -14.05 4.31 18.58
CA CYS A 209 -15.10 5.27 18.28
C CYS A 209 -16.23 5.29 19.31
N ASP A 210 -16.79 4.13 19.62
CA ASP A 210 -17.90 4.02 20.58
C ASP A 210 -17.46 4.48 21.97
N TYR A 211 -16.21 4.17 22.35
CA TYR A 211 -15.64 4.62 23.61
C TYR A 211 -15.47 6.15 23.65
N VAL A 212 -14.86 6.76 22.62
CA VAL A 212 -14.68 8.23 22.54
C VAL A 212 -16.02 8.95 22.52
N LEU A 213 -17.02 8.42 21.81
CA LEU A 213 -18.36 9.02 21.78
C LEU A 213 -19.09 8.95 23.14
N ARG A 214 -18.75 7.99 24.00
CA ARG A 214 -19.36 7.83 25.34
C ARG A 214 -18.60 8.57 26.44
N PHE A 215 -17.27 8.55 26.40
CA PHE A 215 -16.42 9.00 27.50
C PHE A 215 -15.56 10.23 27.16
N GLY A 216 -15.47 10.61 25.89
CA GLY A 216 -14.75 11.82 25.45
C GLY A 216 -13.23 11.71 25.39
N THR A 217 -12.63 10.59 25.79
CA THR A 217 -11.17 10.35 25.79
C THR A 217 -10.83 8.97 25.25
N ASP A 218 -9.59 8.76 24.78
CA ASP A 218 -9.08 7.47 24.29
C ASP A 218 -8.02 6.84 25.21
N GLU A 219 -7.70 7.49 26.33
CA GLU A 219 -6.62 7.05 27.23
C GLU A 219 -6.88 5.65 27.82
N GLY A 220 -5.94 4.73 27.56
CA GLY A 220 -5.94 3.38 28.16
C GLY A 220 -6.86 2.36 27.50
N LEU A 221 -7.28 2.59 26.25
CA LEU A 221 -8.17 1.67 25.55
C LEU A 221 -7.53 0.29 25.35
N ALA A 222 -8.20 -0.74 25.88
CA ALA A 222 -7.83 -2.13 25.65
C ALA A 222 -7.96 -2.51 24.16
N MET A 223 -7.13 -3.44 23.73
CA MET A 223 -7.19 -4.00 22.38
C MET A 223 -8.42 -4.89 22.22
N VAL A 224 -9.07 -4.80 21.07
CA VAL A 224 -10.24 -5.63 20.78
C VAL A 224 -9.80 -7.02 20.39
N HIS A 225 -10.22 -8.01 21.18
CA HIS A 225 -10.11 -9.41 20.82
C HIS A 225 -11.18 -9.76 19.78
N THR A 226 -10.76 -10.00 18.54
CA THR A 226 -11.66 -10.42 17.47
C THR A 226 -11.43 -11.90 17.17
N LYS A 227 -12.50 -12.70 17.21
CA LYS A 227 -12.43 -14.14 16.95
C LYS A 227 -11.94 -14.41 15.52
N ALA A 228 -11.01 -15.33 15.35
CA ALA A 228 -10.41 -15.63 14.05
C ALA A 228 -11.46 -16.12 13.02
N SER A 229 -12.45 -16.89 13.48
CA SER A 229 -13.56 -17.38 12.64
C SER A 229 -14.37 -16.23 12.03
N ASP A 230 -14.62 -15.17 12.80
CA ASP A 230 -15.45 -14.06 12.36
C ASP A 230 -14.73 -13.25 11.28
N VAL A 231 -13.42 -13.02 11.48
CA VAL A 231 -12.59 -12.34 10.49
C VAL A 231 -12.43 -13.20 9.23
N ARG A 232 -12.23 -14.52 9.39
CA ARG A 232 -12.17 -15.47 8.29
C ARG A 232 -13.44 -15.41 7.44
N GLN A 233 -14.62 -15.48 8.07
CA GLN A 233 -15.91 -15.44 7.39
C GLN A 233 -16.10 -14.15 6.58
N VAL A 234 -15.79 -12.99 7.17
CA VAL A 234 -15.90 -11.68 6.49
C VAL A 234 -14.99 -11.62 5.26
N VAL A 235 -13.78 -12.16 5.35
CA VAL A 235 -12.84 -12.18 4.23
C VAL A 235 -13.27 -13.20 3.18
N GLU A 236 -13.70 -14.40 3.60
CA GLU A 236 -14.16 -15.47 2.72
C GLU A 236 -15.36 -15.04 1.87
N GLU A 237 -16.37 -14.42 2.47
CA GLU A 237 -17.56 -13.91 1.77
C GLU A 237 -17.19 -12.92 0.66
N ARG A 238 -16.22 -12.04 0.93
CA ARG A 238 -15.71 -11.08 -0.06
C ARG A 238 -14.90 -11.76 -1.18
N TYR A 239 -14.21 -12.86 -0.91
CA TYR A 239 -13.51 -13.62 -1.96
C TYR A 239 -14.46 -14.47 -2.80
N ARG A 240 -15.50 -15.05 -2.21
CA ARG A 240 -16.54 -15.80 -2.94
C ARG A 240 -17.26 -14.96 -3.98
N THR A 241 -17.45 -13.67 -3.71
CA THR A 241 -18.09 -12.74 -4.65
C THR A 241 -17.16 -12.26 -5.77
N GLN A 242 -15.84 -12.31 -5.59
CA GLN A 242 -14.87 -11.69 -6.51
C GLN A 242 -13.98 -12.68 -7.26
N SER A 243 -13.85 -13.93 -6.80
CA SER A 243 -12.85 -14.88 -7.31
C SER A 243 -13.48 -16.19 -7.77
N LYS A 244 -12.89 -16.78 -8.82
CA LYS A 244 -13.23 -18.12 -9.35
C LYS A 244 -12.47 -19.23 -8.63
N TRP A 245 -12.07 -19.05 -7.37
CA TRP A 245 -11.27 -20.05 -6.67
C TRP A 245 -12.16 -21.17 -6.14
N THR A 246 -11.60 -22.39 -6.13
CA THR A 246 -12.21 -23.51 -5.41
C THR A 246 -12.12 -23.26 -3.91
N LYS A 247 -13.03 -23.87 -3.13
CA LYS A 247 -13.10 -23.67 -1.69
C LYS A 247 -11.80 -24.07 -1.00
N GLU A 248 -11.22 -25.19 -1.41
CA GLU A 248 -9.98 -25.74 -0.85
C GLU A 248 -8.80 -24.79 -1.05
N LYS A 249 -8.71 -24.17 -2.22
CA LYS A 249 -7.64 -23.22 -2.53
C LYS A 249 -7.80 -21.92 -1.75
N LEU A 250 -9.02 -21.46 -1.57
CA LEU A 250 -9.31 -20.30 -0.73
C LEU A 250 -8.96 -20.56 0.74
N ASP A 251 -9.33 -21.74 1.26
CA ASP A 251 -9.00 -22.13 2.63
C ASP A 251 -7.48 -22.15 2.86
N GLN A 252 -6.71 -22.76 1.95
CA GLN A 252 -5.24 -22.75 2.02
C GLN A 252 -4.64 -21.34 2.00
N VAL A 253 -5.17 -20.44 1.17
CA VAL A 253 -4.72 -19.04 1.10
C VAL A 253 -5.02 -18.32 2.42
N LEU A 254 -6.20 -18.53 3.00
CA LEU A 254 -6.59 -17.91 4.26
C LEU A 254 -5.76 -18.46 5.43
N ASP A 255 -5.57 -19.78 5.51
CA ASP A 255 -4.75 -20.41 6.56
C ASP A 255 -3.32 -19.87 6.52
N SER A 256 -2.74 -19.79 5.33
CA SER A 256 -1.41 -19.22 5.12
C SER A 256 -1.34 -17.74 5.50
N ALA A 257 -2.40 -16.98 5.21
CA ALA A 257 -2.49 -15.58 5.61
C ALA A 257 -2.58 -15.42 7.14
N PHE A 258 -3.28 -16.30 7.86
CA PHE A 258 -3.34 -16.30 9.32
C PHE A 258 -2.01 -16.70 9.95
N ILE A 259 -1.29 -17.68 9.38
CA ILE A 259 0.07 -18.03 9.81
C ILE A 259 1.01 -16.84 9.62
N SER A 260 0.95 -16.17 8.46
CA SER A 260 1.72 -14.94 8.20
C SER A 260 1.37 -13.85 9.23
N LEU A 261 0.07 -13.67 9.52
CA LEU A 261 -0.43 -12.68 10.46
C LEU A 261 0.12 -12.88 11.88
N ALA A 262 0.25 -14.13 12.33
CA ALA A 262 0.79 -14.46 13.66
C ALA A 262 2.28 -14.08 13.82
N THR A 263 2.98 -13.85 12.71
CA THR A 263 4.38 -13.38 12.73
C THR A 263 4.52 -11.86 12.67
N ASP A 264 3.43 -11.11 12.42
CA ASP A 264 3.45 -9.64 12.39
C ASP A 264 3.51 -9.04 13.81
N PRO A 265 4.52 -8.22 14.15
CA PRO A 265 4.66 -7.63 15.49
C PRO A 265 3.53 -6.66 15.88
N LYS A 266 2.71 -6.19 14.94
CA LYS A 266 1.59 -5.27 15.20
C LYS A 266 0.26 -5.99 15.44
N ILE A 267 0.25 -7.31 15.28
CA ILE A 267 -0.91 -8.16 15.52
C ILE A 267 -0.61 -9.01 16.75
N HIS A 268 -1.56 -9.01 17.68
CA HIS A 268 -1.48 -9.79 18.90
C HIS A 268 -2.41 -11.01 18.75
N TYR A 269 -1.91 -12.17 19.14
CA TYR A 269 -2.63 -13.45 19.12
C TYR A 269 -2.92 -13.89 20.55
N TRP A 270 -4.15 -14.37 20.77
CA TRP A 270 -4.55 -14.99 22.02
C TRP A 270 -5.34 -16.27 21.74
N GLU A 271 -5.26 -17.20 22.67
CA GLU A 271 -6.08 -18.40 22.71
C GLU A 271 -6.89 -18.39 24.00
N ILE A 272 -8.21 -18.31 23.87
CA ILE A 272 -9.14 -18.25 25.00
C ILE A 272 -10.13 -19.38 24.80
N ASP A 273 -10.19 -20.32 25.75
CA ASP A 273 -11.07 -21.50 25.70
C ASP A 273 -10.92 -22.37 24.44
N GLY A 274 -9.69 -22.45 23.90
CA GLY A 274 -9.39 -23.21 22.67
C GLY A 274 -9.81 -22.50 21.38
N GLU A 275 -10.27 -21.25 21.47
CA GLU A 275 -10.58 -20.42 20.31
C GLU A 275 -9.50 -19.36 20.08
N SER A 276 -9.11 -19.19 18.82
CA SER A 276 -8.12 -18.21 18.40
C SER A 276 -8.71 -16.81 18.26
N TYR A 277 -8.07 -15.82 18.88
CA TYR A 277 -8.39 -14.40 18.79
C TYR A 277 -7.21 -13.60 18.25
N PHE A 278 -7.51 -12.59 17.46
CA PHE A 278 -6.54 -11.63 16.93
C PHE A 278 -6.98 -10.20 17.25
N GLY A 279 -6.00 -9.34 17.42
CA GLY A 279 -6.21 -7.92 17.71
C GLY A 279 -5.07 -7.09 17.13
N THR A 280 -5.32 -5.79 16.95
CA THR A 280 -4.30 -4.87 16.45
C THR A 280 -4.38 -3.54 17.18
N GLU A 281 -3.23 -2.89 17.34
CA GLU A 281 -3.13 -1.53 17.88
C GLU A 281 -3.60 -0.49 16.85
N ARG A 282 -3.56 -0.82 15.56
CA ARG A 282 -3.93 0.12 14.50
C ARG A 282 -5.45 0.25 14.43
N ALA A 283 -5.97 1.43 14.77
CA ALA A 283 -7.38 1.76 14.55
C ALA A 283 -7.61 2.33 13.14
N SER A 284 -8.68 1.88 12.48
CA SER A 284 -9.20 2.47 11.24
C SER A 284 -10.65 2.88 11.46
N PHE A 285 -10.94 4.17 11.34
CA PHE A 285 -12.26 4.72 11.64
C PHE A 285 -13.17 4.65 10.42
N SER A 286 -14.44 4.33 10.64
CA SER A 286 -15.47 4.51 9.62
C SER A 286 -15.69 6.00 9.35
N THR A 287 -16.06 6.35 8.12
CA THR A 287 -16.39 7.75 7.76
C THR A 287 -17.44 8.34 8.69
N TYR A 288 -18.45 7.54 9.07
CA TYR A 288 -19.48 7.91 10.04
C TYR A 288 -18.89 8.28 11.40
N CYS A 289 -17.94 7.50 11.91
CA CYS A 289 -17.26 7.78 13.17
C CYS A 289 -16.53 9.12 13.12
N THR A 290 -15.72 9.31 12.08
CA THR A 290 -14.93 10.54 11.90
C THR A 290 -15.84 11.77 11.87
N ILE A 291 -16.97 11.70 11.16
CA ILE A 291 -17.95 12.79 11.12
C ILE A 291 -18.54 13.07 12.50
N ARG A 292 -18.91 12.04 13.28
CA ARG A 292 -19.47 12.24 14.63
C ARG A 292 -18.48 12.85 15.61
N ILE A 293 -17.24 12.36 15.61
CA ILE A 293 -16.18 12.91 16.46
C ILE A 293 -15.94 14.38 16.10
N LEU A 294 -15.84 14.70 14.80
CA LEU A 294 -15.64 16.07 14.34
C LEU A 294 -16.86 16.97 14.60
N ALA A 295 -18.08 16.46 14.50
CA ALA A 295 -19.32 17.23 14.71
C ALA A 295 -19.63 17.51 16.19
N GLY A 296 -19.07 16.74 17.12
CA GLY A 296 -19.17 17.04 18.55
C GLY A 296 -18.48 18.35 18.96
N ILE A 297 -17.43 18.74 18.24
CA ILE A 297 -16.61 19.93 18.51
C ILE A 297 -17.30 21.27 18.12
N PRO A 298 -17.93 21.44 16.94
CA PRO A 298 -18.53 22.71 16.51
C PRO A 298 -19.83 23.07 17.23
N ILE A 299 -20.58 22.11 17.78
CA ILE A 299 -21.83 22.41 18.49
C ILE A 299 -21.54 23.21 19.78
N LEU A 300 -20.45 22.87 20.48
CA LEU A 300 -20.01 23.58 21.67
C LEU A 300 -19.45 24.97 21.34
N SER A 301 -18.68 25.11 20.26
CA SER A 301 -18.11 26.41 19.87
C SER A 301 -19.16 27.38 19.33
N PHE A 302 -20.14 26.90 18.55
CA PHE A 302 -21.24 27.73 18.05
C PHE A 302 -22.16 28.20 19.20
N GLY A 303 -22.47 27.31 20.15
CA GLY A 303 -23.26 27.67 21.34
C GLY A 303 -22.58 28.75 22.18
N TRP A 304 -21.26 28.63 22.40
CA TRP A 304 -20.49 29.61 23.16
C TRP A 304 -20.38 30.96 22.44
N TYR A 305 -20.13 30.94 21.13
CA TYR A 305 -20.11 32.15 20.30
C TYR A 305 -21.45 32.89 20.35
N ASN A 306 -22.56 32.16 20.17
CA ASN A 306 -23.89 32.77 20.20
C ASN A 306 -24.22 33.36 21.58
N HIS A 307 -23.88 32.64 22.66
CA HIS A 307 -24.03 33.16 24.02
C HIS A 307 -23.23 34.45 24.23
N MET A 308 -21.94 34.47 23.88
CA MET A 308 -21.12 35.68 24.01
C MET A 308 -21.69 36.86 23.20
N TRP A 309 -22.09 36.61 21.95
CA TRP A 309 -22.70 37.62 21.10
C TRP A 309 -23.96 38.22 21.72
N HIS A 310 -24.89 37.39 22.19
CA HIS A 310 -26.11 37.85 22.84
C HIS A 310 -25.83 38.64 24.13
N THR A 311 -24.88 38.21 24.95
CA THR A 311 -24.51 38.98 26.17
C THR A 311 -23.92 40.34 25.85
N LYS A 312 -23.10 40.45 24.79
CA LYS A 312 -22.53 41.73 24.35
C LYS A 312 -23.63 42.67 23.86
N VAL A 313 -24.51 42.19 22.98
CA VAL A 313 -25.64 42.97 22.45
C VAL A 313 -26.56 43.44 23.58
N ARG A 314 -26.81 42.60 24.58
CA ARG A 314 -27.62 42.96 25.76
C ARG A 314 -26.97 44.09 26.55
N LYS A 315 -25.67 43.99 26.87
CA LYS A 315 -24.95 45.04 27.61
C LYS A 315 -24.95 46.38 26.86
N GLU A 316 -24.74 46.37 25.55
CA GLU A 316 -24.81 47.59 24.71
C GLU A 316 -26.21 48.18 24.70
N THR A 317 -27.25 47.34 24.61
CA THR A 317 -28.65 47.77 24.66
C THR A 317 -28.98 48.39 26.02
N ASP A 318 -28.62 47.73 27.12
CA ASP A 318 -28.89 48.20 28.49
C ASP A 318 -28.19 49.54 28.78
N ALA A 319 -26.96 49.73 28.26
CA ALA A 319 -26.25 51.00 28.35
C ALA A 319 -26.99 52.13 27.61
N LYS A 320 -27.50 51.87 26.41
CA LYS A 320 -28.28 52.86 25.63
C LYS A 320 -29.65 53.14 26.26
N VAL A 321 -30.33 52.13 26.80
CA VAL A 321 -31.57 52.32 27.57
C VAL A 321 -31.32 53.22 28.78
N SER A 322 -30.22 53.00 29.50
CA SER A 322 -29.81 53.84 30.64
C SER A 322 -29.54 55.28 30.20
N GLN A 323 -28.94 55.47 29.03
CA GLN A 323 -28.72 56.80 28.44
C GLN A 323 -30.03 57.51 28.09
N VAL A 324 -31.03 56.81 27.53
CA VAL A 324 -32.39 57.36 27.29
C VAL A 324 -33.00 57.83 28.61
N ILE A 325 -32.98 56.98 29.64
CA ILE A 325 -33.55 57.30 30.95
C ILE A 325 -32.88 58.55 31.53
N THR A 326 -31.56 58.66 31.39
CA THR A 326 -30.80 59.83 31.85
C THR A 326 -31.20 61.09 31.11
N GLN A 327 -31.29 61.05 29.78
CA GLN A 327 -31.77 62.18 28.97
C GLN A 327 -33.20 62.60 29.33
N LEU A 328 -34.08 61.64 29.60
CA LEU A 328 -35.45 61.91 30.04
C LEU A 328 -35.48 62.55 31.44
N LYS A 329 -34.61 62.13 32.36
CA LYS A 329 -34.47 62.74 33.69
C LYS A 329 -33.98 64.18 33.58
N GLU A 330 -32.92 64.42 32.81
CA GLU A 330 -32.39 65.77 32.58
C GLU A 330 -33.44 66.68 31.91
N GLN A 331 -34.20 66.15 30.94
CA GLN A 331 -35.27 66.92 30.30
C GLN A 331 -36.39 67.25 31.31
N PHE A 332 -36.75 66.30 32.16
CA PHE A 332 -37.76 66.50 33.19
C PHE A 332 -37.31 67.54 34.22
N GLU A 333 -36.07 67.50 34.69
CA GLU A 333 -35.50 68.51 35.59
C GLU A 333 -35.50 69.91 34.96
N LYS A 334 -35.16 70.01 33.67
CA LYS A 334 -35.25 71.28 32.93
C LYS A 334 -36.68 71.78 32.83
N HIS A 335 -37.63 70.90 32.53
CA HIS A 335 -39.06 71.24 32.51
C HIS A 335 -39.55 71.73 33.88
N LEU A 336 -39.09 71.12 35.00
CA LEU A 336 -39.41 71.60 36.34
C LEU A 336 -38.88 73.01 36.60
N SER A 337 -37.73 73.38 36.03
CA SER A 337 -37.15 74.72 36.16
C SER A 337 -37.84 75.78 35.30
N ASP A 338 -38.34 75.42 34.12
CA ASP A 338 -39.09 76.31 33.21
C ASP A 338 -40.21 75.57 32.47
N PRO A 339 -41.40 75.44 33.10
CA PRO A 339 -42.50 74.63 32.55
C PRO A 339 -43.12 75.17 31.27
N ASN A 340 -42.98 76.47 31.00
CA ASN A 340 -43.68 77.15 29.90
C ASN A 340 -42.91 77.07 28.57
N HIS A 341 -41.58 76.90 28.62
CA HIS A 341 -40.73 76.93 27.42
C HIS A 341 -40.12 75.57 27.08
N ILE A 342 -40.13 74.61 28.01
CA ILE A 342 -39.46 73.32 27.85
C ILE A 342 -40.50 72.21 27.93
N ASP A 343 -40.53 71.30 26.95
CA ASP A 343 -41.44 70.16 26.97
C ASP A 343 -41.07 69.15 28.07
N ARG A 344 -42.08 68.54 28.68
CA ARG A 344 -41.94 67.51 29.73
C ARG A 344 -41.24 66.24 29.26
N GLY A 345 -41.30 65.92 27.97
CA GLY A 345 -40.74 64.71 27.37
C GLY A 345 -39.84 65.01 26.19
N LEU A 346 -39.24 63.95 25.62
CA LEU A 346 -38.45 64.03 24.39
C LEU A 346 -39.17 63.28 23.26
N PRO A 347 -39.15 63.81 22.01
CA PRO A 347 -39.70 63.09 20.88
C PRO A 347 -38.83 61.87 20.56
N VAL A 348 -39.50 60.75 20.23
CA VAL A 348 -38.88 59.45 19.93
C VAL A 348 -37.87 59.54 18.78
N SER A 349 -38.15 60.39 17.79
CA SER A 349 -37.24 60.66 16.67
C SER A 349 -35.90 61.25 17.12
N LYS A 350 -35.91 62.20 18.05
CA LYS A 350 -34.69 62.82 18.62
C LYS A 350 -33.88 61.81 19.42
N LEU A 351 -34.55 61.00 20.26
CA LEU A 351 -33.90 59.92 21.00
C LEU A 351 -33.23 58.91 20.05
N ARG A 352 -33.96 58.50 19.00
CA ARG A 352 -33.44 57.56 18.00
C ARG A 352 -32.20 58.08 17.28
N VAL A 353 -32.24 59.32 16.79
CA VAL A 353 -31.09 59.93 16.11
C VAL A 353 -29.89 60.09 17.06
N SER A 354 -30.13 60.36 18.35
CA SER A 354 -29.03 60.50 19.32
C SER A 354 -28.34 59.19 19.73
N LEU A 355 -29.04 58.05 19.61
CA LEU A 355 -28.58 56.76 20.15
C LEU A 355 -28.22 55.72 19.08
N THR A 356 -28.76 55.87 17.87
CA THR A 356 -28.53 54.94 16.76
C THR A 356 -28.00 55.70 15.55
N ASP A 357 -26.94 55.15 14.94
CA ASP A 357 -26.46 55.63 13.65
C ASP A 357 -27.37 55.09 12.56
N VAL A 358 -28.07 56.00 11.86
CA VAL A 358 -29.04 55.67 10.81
C VAL A 358 -28.38 54.88 9.67
N ASN A 359 -27.08 55.10 9.43
CA ASN A 359 -26.35 54.47 8.35
C ASN A 359 -25.77 53.10 8.72
N LYS A 360 -25.79 52.71 10.00
CA LYS A 360 -25.25 51.42 10.44
C LYS A 360 -26.22 50.28 10.12
N PRO A 361 -25.77 49.18 9.48
CA PRO A 361 -26.63 48.02 9.25
C PRO A 361 -27.13 47.45 10.58
N GLY A 362 -28.44 47.19 10.66
CA GLY A 362 -29.09 46.69 11.88
C GLY A 362 -29.52 47.77 12.88
N SER A 363 -29.37 49.06 12.55
CA SER A 363 -29.80 50.19 13.41
C SER A 363 -31.31 50.15 13.75
N VAL A 364 -32.14 49.65 12.83
CA VAL A 364 -33.58 49.46 13.06
C VAL A 364 -33.85 48.42 14.15
N ASP A 365 -33.18 47.27 14.10
CA ASP A 365 -33.38 46.22 15.10
C ASP A 365 -32.73 46.56 16.43
N GLU A 366 -31.63 47.31 16.41
CA GLU A 366 -31.06 47.94 17.59
C GLU A 366 -32.04 48.90 18.24
N TRP A 367 -32.66 49.80 17.47
CA TRP A 367 -33.67 50.71 17.97
C TRP A 367 -34.88 49.97 18.55
N LYS A 368 -35.36 48.90 17.91
CA LYS A 368 -36.45 48.07 18.45
C LYS A 368 -36.10 47.48 19.82
N ARG A 369 -34.88 46.97 19.99
CA ARG A 369 -34.40 46.42 21.28
C ARG A 369 -34.33 47.51 22.36
N ILE A 370 -33.79 48.67 22.01
CA ILE A 370 -33.72 49.82 22.93
C ILE A 370 -35.14 50.27 23.30
N ALA A 371 -36.01 50.49 22.31
CA ALA A 371 -37.39 50.92 22.53
C ALA A 371 -38.16 49.95 23.42
N HIS A 372 -38.01 48.64 23.20
CA HIS A 372 -38.59 47.63 24.09
C HIS A 372 -38.06 47.73 25.52
N GLY A 373 -36.74 47.88 25.71
CA GLY A 373 -36.13 48.05 27.04
C GLY A 373 -36.52 49.34 27.76
N VAL A 374 -36.79 50.41 27.00
CA VAL A 374 -37.29 51.68 27.54
C VAL A 374 -38.78 51.56 27.90
N GLN A 375 -39.59 50.98 27.03
CA GLN A 375 -41.03 50.80 27.24
C GLN A 375 -41.36 49.87 28.42
N SER A 376 -40.48 48.91 28.72
CA SER A 376 -40.62 48.05 29.90
C SER A 376 -40.22 48.74 31.22
N HIS A 377 -39.65 49.95 31.17
CA HIS A 377 -39.27 50.67 32.37
C HIS A 377 -40.51 51.29 33.06
N PRO A 378 -40.73 51.04 34.37
CA PRO A 378 -42.00 51.38 35.05
C PRO A 378 -42.26 52.88 35.16
N GLN A 379 -41.20 53.70 35.08
CA GLN A 379 -41.29 55.15 35.20
C GLN A 379 -41.44 55.88 33.86
N ILE A 380 -41.55 55.17 32.73
CA ILE A 380 -41.62 55.82 31.42
C ILE A 380 -43.05 55.74 30.89
N ARG A 381 -43.59 56.90 30.53
CA ARG A 381 -44.91 57.04 29.90
C ARG A 381 -44.74 57.45 28.44
N ARG A 382 -45.60 56.91 27.59
CA ARG A 382 -45.74 57.33 26.19
C ARG A 382 -46.84 58.38 26.08
N SER A 383 -46.56 59.48 25.42
CA SER A 383 -47.53 60.51 25.09
C SER A 383 -47.44 60.84 23.60
N PHE A 384 -48.49 61.47 23.07
CA PHE A 384 -48.51 61.95 21.69
C PHE A 384 -48.76 63.45 21.73
N GLN A 385 -47.96 64.20 20.99
CA GLN A 385 -48.08 65.65 20.87
C GLN A 385 -48.06 66.04 19.40
N GLU A 386 -48.85 67.04 19.04
CA GLU A 386 -48.90 67.56 17.67
C GLU A 386 -47.74 68.55 17.46
N VAL A 387 -46.81 68.20 16.56
CA VAL A 387 -45.66 69.03 16.21
C VAL A 387 -45.80 69.39 14.74
N ALA A 388 -45.97 70.69 14.44
CA ALA A 388 -46.17 71.18 13.07
C ALA A 388 -47.36 70.52 12.32
N GLY A 389 -48.42 70.16 13.02
CA GLY A 389 -49.61 69.53 12.43
C GLY A 389 -49.55 68.00 12.33
N GLU A 390 -48.45 67.38 12.77
CA GLU A 390 -48.28 65.92 12.76
C GLU A 390 -48.19 65.33 14.17
N PRO A 391 -48.94 64.26 14.49
CA PRO A 391 -48.84 63.60 15.78
C PRO A 391 -47.48 62.88 15.91
N SER A 392 -46.66 63.35 16.83
CA SER A 392 -45.36 62.78 17.17
C SER A 392 -45.41 62.07 18.51
N GLU A 393 -44.76 60.90 18.59
CA GLU A 393 -44.63 60.15 19.84
C GLU A 393 -43.55 60.78 20.73
N TYR A 394 -43.88 60.98 22.00
CA TYR A 394 -43.00 61.47 23.04
C TYR A 394 -42.86 60.44 24.15
N TRP A 395 -41.66 60.34 24.72
CA TRP A 395 -41.42 59.60 25.95
C TRP A 395 -41.14 60.60 27.08
N GLU A 396 -41.73 60.35 28.23
CA GLU A 396 -41.62 61.21 29.42
C GLU A 396 -41.57 60.38 30.69
N LEU A 397 -41.06 60.96 31.78
CA LEU A 397 -41.09 60.31 33.08
C LEU A 397 -42.47 60.44 33.74
N ALA A 398 -43.03 59.29 34.11
CA ALA A 398 -44.20 59.17 34.96
C ALA A 398 -43.86 59.73 36.35
N HIS A 399 -44.72 60.63 36.84
CA HIS A 399 -44.63 61.20 38.17
C HIS A 399 -45.40 60.31 39.17
#